data_AF-B0G1D3-F1
#
_entry.id   AF-B0G1D3-F1
#
_cell.length_a   1.000
_cell.length_b   1.000
_cell.length_c   1.000
_cell.angle_alpha   90.00
_cell.angle_beta   90.00
_cell.angle_gamma   90.00
#
_symmetry.space_group_name_H-M   'P 1'
#
loop_
_entity.id
_entity.type
_entity.pdbx_description
1 polymer ?
#
loop_
_entity_poly.entity_id
_entity_poly.type
_entity_poly.pdbx_seq_one_letter_code
_entity_poly.pdbx_strand_id
1 'polypeptide(L)'
;MKKRIVALLIAGTMALSLSACGGGSSSDKSDSKQNGTTQETKKEEEKAPVDLAGTWKSEDNDGSWMEAVIADDTITVNWVSDNGDTTSIYWVGTYTAPTEYSADYTWTSDRNKEQTDNAMLASTDDTKDFSYSDADRELSYQVSMAGTTTKVKLTKAE
;
A
#
# COMPACT_ATOMS: atom_id res chain seq x y z
N MET A 1 -11.50 14.33 35.85
CA MET A 1 -10.54 15.41 36.22
C MET A 1 -9.21 15.17 35.52
N LYS A 2 -8.79 16.12 34.66
CA LYS A 2 -7.41 16.59 34.38
C LYS A 2 -7.28 17.09 32.93
N LYS A 3 -7.47 18.41 32.83
CA LYS A 3 -6.91 19.44 31.93
C LYS A 3 -6.28 18.98 30.61
N ARG A 4 -6.82 19.46 29.50
CA ARG A 4 -6.12 19.58 28.21
C ARG A 4 -5.73 21.05 28.00
N ILE A 5 -4.43 21.29 27.86
CA ILE A 5 -3.86 22.52 27.33
C ILE A 5 -2.84 22.03 26.30
N VAL A 6 -2.98 22.42 25.04
CA VAL A 6 -1.92 23.03 24.23
C VAL A 6 -2.63 23.73 23.06
N ALA A 7 -2.54 25.05 23.05
CA ALA A 7 -2.77 25.90 21.88
C ALA A 7 -1.47 25.95 21.06
N LEU A 8 -1.57 26.02 19.73
CA LEU A 8 -0.54 26.64 18.88
C LEU A 8 -1.15 26.96 17.50
N LEU A 9 -1.48 28.24 17.35
CA LEU A 9 -1.55 28.96 16.07
C LEU A 9 -0.12 29.10 15.52
N ILE A 10 0.05 29.05 14.19
CA ILE A 10 0.84 30.03 13.42
C ILE A 10 0.45 29.90 11.94
N ALA A 11 0.07 31.06 11.38
CA ALA A 11 -0.22 31.31 9.98
C ALA A 11 1.07 31.47 9.16
N GLY A 12 0.98 31.26 7.84
CA GLY A 12 2.07 31.51 6.92
C GLY A 12 1.63 31.46 5.46
N THR A 13 0.77 32.39 5.06
CA THR A 13 0.49 32.70 3.65
C THR A 13 1.70 33.41 3.03
N MET A 14 2.21 32.90 1.91
CA MET A 14 2.93 33.71 0.93
C MET A 14 2.51 33.29 -0.48
N ALA A 15 1.71 34.14 -1.09
CA ALA A 15 1.56 34.25 -2.54
C ALA A 15 2.47 35.38 -3.00
N LEU A 16 3.31 35.14 -4.01
CA LEU A 16 3.83 36.16 -4.91
C LEU A 16 3.95 35.56 -6.32
N SER A 17 3.08 36.05 -7.19
CA SER A 17 3.14 35.96 -8.64
C SER A 17 4.16 36.97 -9.19
N LEU A 18 4.63 36.73 -10.43
CA LEU A 18 4.68 37.64 -11.58
C LEU A 18 5.90 37.41 -12.50
N SER A 19 5.58 36.92 -13.70
CA SER A 19 6.00 37.38 -15.05
C SER A 19 7.42 37.92 -15.30
N ALA A 20 8.16 37.24 -16.20
CA ALA A 20 9.07 37.81 -17.22
C ALA A 20 9.64 36.64 -18.06
N CYS A 21 9.77 36.63 -19.38
CA CYS A 21 9.54 37.59 -20.45
C CYS A 21 9.38 36.76 -21.73
N GLY A 22 8.38 37.07 -22.56
CA GLY A 22 8.22 36.52 -23.90
C GLY A 22 8.60 37.56 -24.95
N GLY A 23 9.29 37.09 -26.00
CA GLY A 23 9.20 37.60 -27.37
C GLY A 23 9.87 38.95 -27.69
N GLY A 24 11.03 38.88 -28.36
CA GLY A 24 11.61 39.99 -29.12
C GLY A 24 12.34 39.47 -30.36
N SER A 25 11.78 39.75 -31.54
CA SER A 25 12.35 39.46 -32.87
C SER A 25 13.64 40.23 -33.13
N SER A 26 14.63 39.59 -33.77
CA SER A 26 15.22 39.99 -35.07
C SER A 26 16.52 39.24 -35.36
N SER A 27 16.61 38.79 -36.61
CA SER A 27 17.75 38.37 -37.43
C SER A 27 19.14 38.92 -37.05
N ASP A 28 20.16 38.05 -36.99
CA ASP A 28 21.24 37.96 -37.99
C ASP A 28 22.21 36.78 -37.73
N LYS A 29 23.04 36.53 -38.74
CA LYS A 29 23.91 35.38 -39.08
C LYS A 29 24.98 34.92 -38.08
N SER A 30 25.40 33.65 -38.31
CA SER A 30 26.72 33.03 -38.15
C SER A 30 27.47 33.19 -36.82
N ASP A 31 27.72 32.09 -36.10
CA ASP A 31 28.91 31.26 -36.29
C ASP A 31 28.97 30.15 -35.23
N SER A 32 29.58 29.05 -35.63
CA SER A 32 29.81 27.83 -34.85
C SER A 32 30.43 28.06 -33.46
N LYS A 33 29.75 27.53 -32.42
CA LYS A 33 30.44 26.93 -31.26
C LYS A 33 29.55 25.89 -30.59
N GLN A 34 29.86 24.64 -30.90
CA GLN A 34 29.45 23.44 -30.18
C GLN A 34 29.88 23.60 -28.72
N ASN A 35 28.93 23.93 -27.85
CA ASN A 35 29.07 23.76 -26.41
C ASN A 35 28.09 22.67 -26.00
N GLY A 36 28.58 21.44 -26.03
CA GLY A 36 27.88 20.29 -25.46
C GLY A 36 27.83 20.51 -23.95
N THR A 37 26.77 21.15 -23.48
CA THR A 37 26.38 21.08 -22.08
C THR A 37 25.76 19.71 -21.90
N THR A 38 26.61 18.78 -21.45
CA THR A 38 26.25 17.48 -20.89
C THR A 38 25.02 17.67 -20.00
N GLN A 39 23.86 17.21 -20.47
CA GLN A 39 22.75 16.93 -19.58
C GLN A 39 23.28 15.85 -18.63
N GLU A 40 23.63 16.24 -17.41
CA GLU A 40 23.64 15.30 -16.31
C GLU A 40 22.20 14.81 -16.15
N THR A 41 21.87 13.74 -16.89
CA THR A 41 20.78 12.87 -16.53
C THR A 41 21.13 12.36 -15.14
N LYS A 42 20.56 13.01 -14.11
CA LYS A 42 20.47 12.46 -12.77
C LYS A 42 19.91 11.05 -12.96
N LYS A 43 20.76 10.04 -12.86
CA LYS A 43 20.37 8.65 -12.88
C LYS A 43 19.47 8.47 -11.68
N GLU A 44 18.16 8.52 -11.91
CA GLU A 44 17.17 8.18 -10.92
C GLU A 44 17.47 6.73 -10.52
N GLU A 45 17.88 6.55 -9.27
CA GLU A 45 18.13 5.22 -8.72
C GLU A 45 16.77 4.55 -8.63
N GLU A 46 16.51 3.65 -9.57
CA GLU A 46 15.26 2.91 -9.66
C GLU A 46 15.10 2.06 -8.39
N LYS A 47 14.06 2.35 -7.60
CA LYS A 47 13.78 1.62 -6.37
C LYS A 47 13.33 0.20 -6.75
N ALA A 48 13.83 -0.79 -6.02
CA ALA A 48 13.44 -2.19 -6.20
C ALA A 48 11.95 -2.40 -5.84
N PRO A 49 11.27 -3.40 -6.44
CA PRO A 49 9.91 -3.77 -6.03
C PRO A 49 9.86 -4.14 -4.55
N VAL A 50 8.73 -3.85 -3.91
CA VAL A 50 8.53 -4.14 -2.49
C VAL A 50 8.29 -5.63 -2.27
N ASP A 51 9.02 -6.23 -1.33
CA ASP A 51 8.81 -7.62 -0.92
C ASP A 51 7.70 -7.72 0.14
N LEU A 52 6.54 -8.24 -0.28
CA LEU A 52 5.38 -8.45 0.59
C LEU A 52 5.32 -9.85 1.21
N ALA A 53 6.26 -10.75 0.89
CA ALA A 53 6.28 -12.09 1.48
C ALA A 53 6.46 -12.03 3.01
N GLY A 54 5.89 -13.02 3.69
CA GLY A 54 5.92 -13.15 5.14
C GLY A 54 4.56 -13.00 5.80
N THR A 55 4.59 -12.85 7.13
CA THR A 55 3.40 -12.77 7.97
C THR A 55 3.01 -11.32 8.23
N TRP A 56 1.71 -11.06 8.18
CA TRP A 56 1.08 -9.77 8.42
C TRP A 56 -0.03 -9.96 9.45
N LYS A 57 -0.16 -9.02 10.38
CA LYS A 57 -1.09 -9.14 11.52
C LYS A 57 -1.85 -7.82 11.72
N SER A 58 -3.15 -7.90 12.00
CA SER A 58 -3.95 -6.75 12.44
C SER A 58 -3.62 -6.40 13.88
N GLU A 59 -4.07 -5.23 14.33
CA GLU A 59 -4.12 -4.96 15.76
C GLU A 59 -4.82 -6.10 16.51
N ASP A 60 -4.25 -6.46 17.67
CA ASP A 60 -4.86 -7.41 18.59
C ASP A 60 -6.08 -6.77 19.25
N ASN A 61 -7.18 -7.51 19.30
CA ASN A 61 -8.39 -7.13 19.98
C ASN A 61 -8.85 -8.26 20.90
N ASP A 62 -8.43 -8.18 22.16
CA ASP A 62 -8.77 -9.13 23.22
C ASP A 62 -8.36 -10.57 22.86
N GLY A 63 -7.11 -10.74 22.39
CA GLY A 63 -6.56 -12.04 22.01
C GLY A 63 -7.09 -12.57 20.68
N SER A 64 -7.75 -11.74 19.88
CA SER A 64 -8.17 -12.05 18.51
C SER A 64 -7.60 -11.06 17.50
N TRP A 65 -7.19 -11.55 16.33
CA TRP A 65 -6.67 -10.73 15.23
C TRP A 65 -6.88 -11.42 13.88
N MET A 66 -6.73 -10.64 12.80
CA MET A 66 -6.57 -11.17 11.45
C MET A 66 -5.09 -11.35 11.16
N GLU A 67 -4.72 -12.51 10.61
CA GLU A 67 -3.36 -12.80 10.17
C GLU A 67 -3.37 -13.16 8.69
N ALA A 68 -2.45 -12.59 7.92
CA ALA A 68 -2.22 -12.97 6.54
C ALA A 68 -0.79 -13.47 6.36
N VAL A 69 -0.63 -14.59 5.66
CA VAL A 69 0.67 -15.12 5.24
C VAL A 69 0.74 -15.07 3.73
N ILE A 70 1.73 -14.36 3.21
CA ILE A 70 2.05 -14.31 1.78
C ILE A 70 3.29 -15.18 1.56
N ALA A 71 3.14 -16.23 0.76
CA ALA A 71 4.22 -17.11 0.37
C ALA A 71 4.01 -17.53 -1.10
N ASP A 72 5.08 -17.45 -1.88
CA ASP A 72 5.08 -17.76 -3.31
C ASP A 72 3.99 -16.97 -4.07
N ASP A 73 2.99 -17.66 -4.62
CA ASP A 73 1.86 -17.13 -5.38
C ASP A 73 0.55 -17.18 -4.60
N THR A 74 0.61 -17.34 -3.28
CA THR A 74 -0.55 -17.55 -2.41
C THR A 74 -0.58 -16.55 -1.26
N ILE A 75 -1.78 -16.04 -0.97
CA ILE A 75 -2.10 -15.37 0.28
C ILE A 75 -3.13 -16.19 1.06
N THR A 76 -2.77 -16.54 2.30
CA THR A 76 -3.68 -17.16 3.27
C THR A 76 -4.04 -16.14 4.32
N VAL A 77 -5.32 -15.99 4.63
CA VAL A 77 -5.80 -15.13 5.71
C VAL A 77 -6.60 -15.96 6.71
N ASN A 78 -6.21 -15.89 7.97
CA ASN A 78 -6.87 -16.54 9.08
C ASN A 78 -7.47 -15.50 10.04
N TRP A 79 -8.62 -15.83 10.60
CA TRP A 79 -9.06 -15.29 11.88
C TRP A 79 -8.36 -16.09 12.98
N VAL A 80 -7.60 -15.41 13.83
CA VAL A 80 -6.94 -16.01 14.99
C VAL A 80 -7.65 -15.52 16.25
N SER A 81 -7.92 -16.44 17.19
CA SER A 81 -8.56 -16.15 18.47
C SER A 81 -7.92 -16.95 19.60
N ASP A 82 -8.42 -16.75 20.82
CA ASP A 82 -7.95 -17.44 22.02
C ASP A 82 -6.45 -17.26 22.24
N ASN A 83 -5.94 -16.04 22.02
CA ASN A 83 -4.52 -15.68 22.13
C ASN A 83 -3.60 -16.50 21.22
N GLY A 84 -4.12 -17.02 20.09
CA GLY A 84 -3.36 -17.81 19.14
C GLY A 84 -3.65 -19.31 19.16
N ASP A 85 -4.41 -19.79 20.15
CA ASP A 85 -4.72 -21.22 20.28
C ASP A 85 -5.75 -21.70 19.25
N THR A 86 -6.54 -20.78 18.66
CA THR A 86 -7.56 -21.09 17.66
C THR A 86 -7.31 -20.32 16.37
N THR A 87 -7.31 -21.03 15.24
CA THR A 87 -7.19 -20.44 13.90
C THR A 87 -8.33 -20.91 13.01
N SER A 88 -8.99 -19.99 12.31
CA SER A 88 -10.04 -20.28 11.33
C SER A 88 -9.72 -19.62 10.00
N ILE A 89 -9.80 -20.37 8.91
CA ILE A 89 -9.55 -19.84 7.55
C ILE A 89 -10.62 -18.81 7.21
N TYR A 90 -10.18 -17.61 6.85
CA TYR A 90 -11.02 -16.55 6.26
C TYR A 90 -10.86 -16.49 4.74
N TRP A 91 -9.63 -16.61 4.23
CA TRP A 91 -9.33 -16.58 2.80
C TRP A 91 -8.13 -17.46 2.48
N VAL A 92 -8.18 -18.13 1.35
CA VAL A 92 -6.98 -18.62 0.65
C VAL A 92 -7.17 -18.25 -0.80
N GLY A 93 -6.18 -17.62 -1.41
CA GLY A 93 -6.25 -17.26 -2.81
C GLY A 93 -4.92 -16.87 -3.41
N THR A 94 -4.95 -16.48 -4.68
CA THR A 94 -3.75 -16.12 -5.43
C THR A 94 -3.14 -14.81 -4.94
N TYR A 95 -1.83 -14.71 -5.08
CA TYR A 95 -1.02 -13.52 -4.86
C TYR A 95 -0.20 -13.27 -6.11
N THR A 96 -0.16 -12.01 -6.54
CA THR A 96 0.73 -11.55 -7.60
C THR A 96 1.75 -10.64 -6.95
N ALA A 97 3.04 -10.90 -7.16
CA ALA A 97 4.10 -10.04 -6.65
C ALA A 97 4.25 -8.78 -7.51
N PRO A 98 4.57 -7.61 -6.92
CA PRO A 98 4.93 -6.43 -7.70
C PRO A 98 6.23 -6.69 -8.48
N THR A 99 6.22 -6.39 -9.79
CA THR A 99 7.41 -6.53 -10.65
C THR A 99 8.28 -5.28 -10.67
N GLU A 100 7.70 -4.15 -10.28
CA GLU A 100 8.32 -2.83 -10.24
C GLU A 100 7.96 -2.14 -8.92
N TYR A 101 8.73 -1.13 -8.53
CA TYR A 101 8.38 -0.34 -7.37
C TYR A 101 7.12 0.50 -7.61
N SER A 102 6.19 0.45 -6.65
CA SER A 102 5.10 1.40 -6.52
C SER A 102 4.91 1.74 -5.05
N ALA A 103 4.56 3.00 -4.76
CA ALA A 103 4.21 3.43 -3.41
C ALA A 103 2.92 2.75 -2.92
N ASP A 104 1.98 2.52 -3.84
CA ASP A 104 0.74 1.78 -3.58
C ASP A 104 0.65 0.60 -4.55
N TYR A 105 0.38 -0.59 -4.02
CA TYR A 105 0.26 -1.81 -4.82
C TYR A 105 -1.08 -2.47 -4.58
N THR A 106 -1.78 -2.90 -5.63
CA THR A 106 -3.05 -3.64 -5.52
C THR A 106 -3.03 -4.87 -6.39
N TRP A 107 -3.66 -5.93 -5.91
CA TRP A 107 -3.92 -7.12 -6.71
C TRP A 107 -5.29 -7.69 -6.35
N THR A 108 -5.90 -8.35 -7.34
CA THR A 108 -7.11 -9.15 -7.15
C THR A 108 -6.70 -10.59 -6.95
N SER A 109 -7.05 -11.15 -5.79
CA SER A 109 -6.80 -12.55 -5.42
C SER A 109 -7.97 -13.41 -5.86
N ASP A 110 -7.71 -14.50 -6.57
CA ASP A 110 -8.70 -15.52 -6.93
C ASP A 110 -8.82 -16.55 -5.81
N ARG A 111 -10.05 -16.87 -5.40
CA ARG A 111 -10.32 -17.79 -4.29
C ARG A 111 -9.91 -19.22 -4.63
N ASN A 112 -9.14 -19.84 -3.73
CA ASN A 112 -8.95 -21.29 -3.70
C ASN A 112 -10.16 -21.96 -3.04
N LYS A 113 -11.10 -22.43 -3.87
CA LYS A 113 -12.35 -23.06 -3.40
C LYS A 113 -12.11 -24.38 -2.67
N GLU A 114 -11.15 -25.20 -3.11
CA GLU A 114 -10.83 -26.49 -2.48
C GLU A 114 -10.50 -26.33 -0.99
N GLN A 115 -9.73 -25.29 -0.65
CA GLN A 115 -9.32 -25.04 0.73
C GLN A 115 -10.35 -24.26 1.55
N THR A 116 -11.31 -23.57 0.92
CA THR A 116 -12.22 -22.66 1.61
C THR A 116 -13.67 -23.14 1.66
N ASP A 117 -14.10 -24.06 0.79
CA ASP A 117 -15.51 -24.50 0.72
C ASP A 117 -16.00 -25.19 2.02
N ASN A 118 -15.09 -25.83 2.76
CA ASN A 118 -15.41 -26.48 4.04
C ASN A 118 -15.05 -25.62 5.26
N ALA A 119 -14.50 -24.42 5.05
CA ALA A 119 -14.14 -23.51 6.13
C ALA A 119 -15.32 -22.61 6.46
N MET A 120 -15.98 -22.86 7.60
CA MET A 120 -17.23 -22.21 8.00
C MET A 120 -17.16 -20.67 8.04
N LEU A 121 -15.98 -20.10 8.31
CA LEU A 121 -15.76 -18.65 8.40
C LEU A 121 -15.08 -18.07 7.16
N ALA A 122 -14.80 -18.88 6.14
CA ALA A 122 -14.19 -18.38 4.92
C ALA A 122 -15.17 -17.50 4.14
N SER A 123 -14.64 -16.44 3.53
CA SER A 123 -15.41 -15.66 2.55
C SER A 123 -15.79 -16.56 1.37
N THR A 124 -17.03 -16.41 0.92
CA THR A 124 -17.57 -17.11 -0.25
C THR A 124 -17.32 -16.38 -1.56
N ASP A 125 -16.74 -15.18 -1.52
CA ASP A 125 -16.50 -14.34 -2.70
C ASP A 125 -15.57 -15.06 -3.68
N ASP A 126 -15.79 -14.93 -4.99
CA ASP A 126 -14.89 -15.54 -5.98
C ASP A 126 -13.51 -14.88 -6.00
N THR A 127 -13.47 -13.59 -5.69
CA THR A 127 -12.24 -12.79 -5.68
C THR A 127 -12.21 -11.83 -4.50
N LYS A 128 -11.01 -11.36 -4.15
CA LYS A 128 -10.79 -10.36 -3.12
C LYS A 128 -9.66 -9.42 -3.50
N ASP A 129 -9.92 -8.13 -3.42
CA ASP A 129 -8.90 -7.12 -3.65
C ASP A 129 -8.08 -6.87 -2.37
N PHE A 130 -6.77 -6.88 -2.54
CA PHE A 130 -5.80 -6.51 -1.53
C PHE A 130 -5.04 -5.27 -1.97
N SER A 131 -4.60 -4.47 -1.01
CA SER A 131 -3.86 -3.23 -1.26
C SER A 131 -2.75 -3.05 -0.22
N TYR A 132 -1.55 -2.72 -0.67
CA TYR A 132 -0.40 -2.35 0.15
C TYR A 132 -0.07 -0.85 -0.03
N SER A 133 0.24 -0.16 1.08
CA SER A 133 0.73 1.23 1.12
C SER A 133 2.14 1.24 1.72
N ASP A 134 3.13 1.74 0.98
CA ASP A 134 4.51 1.91 1.46
C ASP A 134 4.61 3.05 2.50
N ALA A 135 3.74 4.05 2.39
CA ALA A 135 3.69 5.18 3.32
C ALA A 135 3.30 4.74 4.75
N ASP A 136 2.32 3.84 4.85
CA ASP A 136 1.83 3.31 6.11
C ASP A 136 2.48 1.98 6.50
N ARG A 137 3.14 1.32 5.53
CA ARG A 137 3.65 -0.06 5.63
C ARG A 137 2.55 -1.05 6.02
N GLU A 138 1.38 -0.87 5.43
CA GLU A 138 0.15 -1.63 5.74
C GLU A 138 -0.36 -2.40 4.53
N LEU A 139 -0.80 -3.64 4.76
CA LEU A 139 -1.67 -4.40 3.86
C LEU A 139 -3.13 -4.20 4.28
N SER A 140 -4.05 -4.07 3.33
CA SER A 140 -5.48 -3.90 3.62
C SER A 140 -6.39 -4.62 2.63
N TYR A 141 -7.57 -5.01 3.11
CA TYR A 141 -8.62 -5.66 2.34
C TYR A 141 -9.96 -5.54 3.08
N GLN A 142 -11.06 -5.91 2.43
CA GLN A 142 -12.38 -5.92 3.07
C GLN A 142 -12.77 -7.32 3.56
N VAL A 143 -13.27 -7.35 4.80
CA VAL A 143 -13.92 -8.50 5.41
C VAL A 143 -15.42 -8.24 5.45
N SER A 144 -16.21 -9.16 4.91
CA SER A 144 -17.68 -9.14 4.99
C SER A 144 -18.19 -10.39 5.69
N MET A 145 -18.93 -10.22 6.79
CA MET A 145 -19.55 -11.31 7.55
C MET A 145 -20.90 -10.85 8.10
N ALA A 146 -21.94 -11.68 7.98
CA ALA A 146 -23.27 -11.44 8.53
C ALA A 146 -23.86 -10.03 8.22
N GLY A 147 -23.65 -9.53 6.99
CA GLY A 147 -24.15 -8.22 6.57
C GLY A 147 -23.33 -7.01 7.05
N THR A 148 -22.19 -7.24 7.72
CA THR A 148 -21.25 -6.19 8.12
C THR A 148 -19.98 -6.29 7.29
N THR A 149 -19.50 -5.16 6.79
CA THR A 149 -18.23 -5.06 6.05
C THR A 149 -17.27 -4.12 6.77
N THR A 150 -16.03 -4.54 6.95
CA THR A 150 -14.97 -3.76 7.59
C THR A 150 -13.70 -3.81 6.75
N LYS A 151 -12.99 -2.68 6.67
CA LYS A 151 -11.64 -2.63 6.10
C LYS A 151 -10.64 -3.06 7.17
N VAL A 152 -9.98 -4.19 6.95
CA VAL A 152 -8.88 -4.67 7.79
C VAL A 152 -7.59 -4.02 7.33
N LYS A 153 -6.74 -3.67 8.30
CA LYS A 153 -5.37 -3.19 8.12
C LYS A 153 -4.44 -4.15 8.85
N LEU A 154 -3.36 -4.55 8.20
CA LEU A 154 -2.35 -5.45 8.72
C LEU A 154 -0.98 -4.79 8.60
N THR A 155 -0.13 -4.95 9.61
CA THR A 155 1.30 -4.60 9.56
C THR A 155 2.13 -5.87 9.50
N LYS A 156 3.34 -5.78 8.94
CA LYS A 156 4.24 -6.94 8.85
C LYS A 156 4.63 -7.37 10.27
N ALA A 157 4.44 -8.65 10.59
CA ALA A 157 4.82 -9.20 11.87
C ALA A 157 6.36 -9.28 11.98
N GLU A 158 6.90 -9.01 13.17
CA GLU A 158 8.34 -9.10 13.48
C GLU A 158 8.80 -10.55 13.75
#